data_AF-A0AA86IDK8-F1
#
_entry.id   AF-A0AA86IDK8-F1
#
_cell.length_a   1.000
_cell.length_b   1.000
_cell.length_c   1.000
_cell.angle_alpha   90.00
_cell.angle_beta   90.00
_cell.angle_gamma   90.00
#
_symmetry.space_group_name_H-M   'P 1'
#
loop_
_entity.id
_entity.type
_entity.pdbx_description
1 polymer ?
#
loop_
_entity_poly.entity_id
_entity_poly.type
_entity_poly.pdbx_seq_one_letter_code
_entity_poly.pdbx_strand_id
1 'polypeptide(L)'
;MATLQFDQLLAPLSGPTPCGEDMLFSTEFDTIQEARRFDDPSLDQGDWVTEIKEADWRAVVSESTALLQKRTKDLRLAAWLTEALSKERGFAGLREGYELIAGLCEQYWEHLFPLPEPDDPEARTGSMAWLAGRSSQLIREVPLVEAGKGGFNYVDWEVATNLIEAIRRDPDQADELSRGKVTQDQFEAVRRASSSAFYTALYNDVVGCGAALLRLESVLDGRAGDHAPSFRAAREALQAVRALVERFGGKTETKPSAVEPKATTAPQQTAQPVAEAVPDTGVGPIRTRAQALNQLREVAEFFRQTEPHSPVAYLAARAAKWGDMPLHAWLRAVVKDDATLSQIEELLGLGDSPADDAS
;
A
#
# COMPACT_ATOMS: atom_id res chain seq x y z
N MET A 1 -24.94 -4.33 -5.14
CA MET A 1 -24.68 -3.84 -6.50
C MET A 1 -24.50 -5.01 -7.45
N ALA A 2 -24.87 -4.86 -8.72
CA ALA A 2 -24.66 -5.90 -9.73
C ALA A 2 -23.19 -6.02 -10.13
N THR A 3 -22.76 -7.22 -10.53
CA THR A 3 -21.48 -7.53 -11.18
C THR A 3 -21.28 -6.68 -12.43
N LEU A 4 -20.03 -6.32 -12.73
CA LEU A 4 -19.69 -5.62 -13.96
C LEU A 4 -20.11 -6.43 -15.20
N GLN A 5 -20.66 -5.74 -16.20
CA GLN A 5 -20.97 -6.32 -17.50
C GLN A 5 -19.77 -6.13 -18.44
N PHE A 6 -18.80 -7.04 -18.34
CA PHE A 6 -17.52 -6.95 -19.07
C PHE A 6 -17.70 -6.79 -20.58
N ASP A 7 -18.61 -7.53 -21.20
CA ASP A 7 -18.85 -7.43 -22.66
C ASP A 7 -19.22 -6.01 -23.10
N GLN A 8 -19.97 -5.27 -22.28
CA GLN A 8 -20.34 -3.88 -22.57
C GLN A 8 -19.20 -2.91 -22.25
N LEU A 9 -18.49 -3.14 -21.15
CA LEU A 9 -17.38 -2.29 -20.73
C LEU A 9 -16.16 -2.42 -21.65
N LEU A 10 -15.97 -3.57 -22.29
CA LEU A 10 -14.90 -3.83 -23.24
C LEU A 10 -15.34 -3.66 -24.69
N ALA A 11 -16.64 -3.49 -24.98
CA ALA A 11 -17.08 -3.13 -26.31
C ALA A 11 -16.47 -1.78 -26.76
N PRO A 12 -16.07 -1.66 -28.04
CA PRO A 12 -15.54 -0.40 -28.57
C PRO A 12 -16.61 0.67 -28.51
N LEU A 13 -16.20 1.91 -28.25
CA LEU A 13 -17.11 3.05 -28.28
C LEU A 13 -17.44 3.45 -29.72
N SER A 14 -18.64 3.98 -29.91
CA SER A 14 -19.06 4.57 -31.18
C SER A 14 -18.26 5.83 -31.47
N GLY A 15 -17.79 5.98 -32.70
CA GLY A 15 -17.05 7.18 -33.14
C GLY A 15 -15.82 6.84 -33.97
N PRO A 16 -14.92 7.83 -34.16
CA PRO A 16 -13.70 7.64 -34.94
C PRO A 16 -12.63 6.82 -34.21
N THR A 17 -12.68 6.77 -32.87
CA THR A 17 -11.73 6.06 -32.03
C THR A 17 -12.46 5.03 -31.16
N PRO A 18 -11.93 3.81 -30.98
CA PRO A 18 -12.57 2.80 -30.15
C PRO A 18 -12.58 3.16 -28.65
N CYS A 19 -11.71 4.09 -28.24
CA CYS A 19 -11.56 4.57 -26.87
C CYS A 19 -12.31 5.86 -26.55
N GLY A 20 -12.99 6.48 -27.53
CA GLY A 20 -13.69 7.74 -27.33
C GLY A 20 -12.74 8.92 -27.12
N GLU A 21 -13.04 9.77 -26.13
CA GLU A 21 -12.29 11.00 -25.85
C GLU A 21 -11.61 11.00 -24.47
N ASP A 22 -10.59 11.84 -24.31
CA ASP A 22 -9.99 12.11 -23.01
C ASP A 22 -10.95 13.00 -22.19
N MET A 23 -11.31 12.52 -21.01
CA MET A 23 -12.29 13.16 -20.13
C MET A 23 -11.65 13.82 -18.91
N LEU A 24 -10.31 13.94 -18.85
CA LEU A 24 -9.58 14.45 -17.67
C LEU A 24 -10.11 15.79 -17.14
N PHE A 25 -10.46 16.71 -18.05
CA PHE A 25 -10.96 18.06 -17.72
C PHE A 25 -12.49 18.18 -17.80
N SER A 26 -13.21 17.05 -17.81
CA SER A 26 -14.67 17.03 -17.85
C SER A 26 -15.28 17.20 -16.46
N THR A 27 -16.48 17.78 -16.42
CA THR A 27 -17.26 17.91 -15.18
C THR A 27 -17.59 16.56 -14.55
N GLU A 28 -17.70 15.51 -15.37
CA GLU A 28 -17.99 14.16 -14.93
C GLU A 28 -16.80 13.53 -14.20
N PHE A 29 -15.56 13.77 -14.66
CA PHE A 29 -14.37 13.36 -13.92
C PHE A 29 -14.25 14.09 -12.58
N ASP A 30 -14.50 15.41 -12.57
CA ASP A 30 -14.51 16.21 -11.34
C ASP A 30 -15.56 15.69 -10.33
N THR A 31 -16.76 15.35 -10.82
CA THR A 31 -17.84 14.80 -10.00
C THR A 31 -17.44 13.46 -9.37
N ILE A 32 -16.82 12.57 -10.15
CA ILE A 32 -16.33 11.28 -9.66
C ILE A 32 -15.21 11.47 -8.63
N GLN A 33 -14.29 12.41 -8.88
CA GLN A 33 -13.22 12.72 -7.95
C GLN A 33 -13.76 13.25 -6.61
N GLU A 34 -14.75 14.14 -6.65
CA GLU A 34 -15.41 14.67 -5.45
C GLU A 34 -16.23 13.59 -4.72
N ALA A 35 -16.87 12.67 -5.44
CA ALA A 35 -17.55 11.52 -4.86
C ALA A 35 -16.57 10.59 -4.11
N ARG A 36 -15.32 10.46 -4.60
CA ARG A 36 -14.24 9.68 -3.94
C ARG A 36 -13.64 10.37 -2.72
N ARG A 37 -13.75 11.70 -2.62
CA ARG A 37 -13.15 12.45 -1.51
C ARG A 37 -13.80 12.04 -0.20
N PHE A 38 -12.97 11.72 0.77
CA PHE A 38 -13.35 11.57 2.17
C PHE A 38 -12.35 12.30 3.05
N ASP A 39 -12.84 12.86 4.15
CA ASP A 39 -12.01 13.47 5.17
C ASP A 39 -11.64 12.40 6.21
N ASP A 40 -10.41 12.44 6.70
CA ASP A 40 -9.96 11.52 7.76
C ASP A 40 -10.58 11.98 9.11
N PRO A 41 -11.48 11.19 9.72
CA PRO A 41 -12.15 11.57 10.95
C PRO A 41 -11.21 11.58 12.17
N SER A 42 -9.99 11.05 12.04
CA SER A 42 -8.98 11.04 13.11
C SER A 42 -8.15 12.32 13.18
N LEU A 43 -8.24 13.19 12.17
CA LEU A 43 -7.54 14.48 12.16
C LEU A 43 -8.33 15.53 12.95
N ASP A 44 -7.63 16.26 13.82
CA ASP A 44 -8.19 17.39 14.55
C ASP A 44 -8.52 18.52 13.57
N GLN A 45 -9.80 18.90 13.50
CA GLN A 45 -10.27 19.99 12.64
C GLN A 45 -9.95 21.39 13.23
N GLY A 46 -9.42 21.46 14.45
CA GLY A 46 -9.16 22.71 15.16
C GLY A 46 -10.45 23.50 15.41
N ASP A 47 -10.38 24.83 15.38
CA ASP A 47 -11.51 25.72 15.69
C ASP A 47 -12.61 25.76 14.61
N TRP A 48 -12.41 25.11 13.46
CA TRP A 48 -13.35 25.10 12.34
C TRP A 48 -13.93 23.70 12.13
N VAL A 49 -15.06 23.41 12.78
CA VAL A 49 -15.79 22.15 12.59
C VAL A 49 -16.56 22.19 11.27
N THR A 50 -16.13 21.42 10.29
CA THR A 50 -16.85 21.16 9.04
C THR A 50 -17.47 19.76 9.06
N GLU A 51 -18.55 19.58 8.31
CA GLU A 51 -19.14 18.26 8.14
C GLU A 51 -18.11 17.32 7.49
N ILE A 52 -17.82 16.20 8.15
CA ILE A 52 -16.87 15.18 7.66
C ILE A 52 -17.41 14.66 6.33
N LYS A 53 -16.69 14.93 5.25
CA LYS A 53 -17.06 14.40 3.94
C LYS A 53 -16.81 12.90 3.94
N GLU A 54 -17.84 12.10 3.70
CA GLU A 54 -17.70 10.68 3.38
C GLU A 54 -17.66 10.47 1.86
N ALA A 55 -16.94 9.45 1.42
CA ALA A 55 -16.93 9.05 0.02
C ALA A 55 -18.22 8.32 -0.35
N ASP A 56 -18.81 8.68 -1.50
CA ASP A 56 -19.92 7.96 -2.10
C ASP A 56 -19.39 6.94 -3.12
N TRP A 57 -18.90 5.80 -2.61
CA TRP A 57 -18.39 4.72 -3.46
C TRP A 57 -19.46 4.18 -4.43
N ARG A 58 -20.75 4.32 -4.11
CA ARG A 58 -21.83 3.87 -5.00
C ARG A 58 -21.96 4.76 -6.22
N ALA A 59 -21.91 6.08 -6.01
CA ALA A 59 -21.86 7.05 -7.10
C ALA A 59 -20.64 6.81 -7.98
N VAL A 60 -19.46 6.61 -7.39
CA VAL A 60 -18.22 6.33 -8.13
C VAL A 60 -18.34 5.08 -9.00
N VAL A 61 -18.90 3.98 -8.49
CA VAL A 61 -19.12 2.76 -9.28
C VAL A 61 -20.08 3.04 -10.45
N SER A 62 -21.21 3.69 -10.17
CA SER A 62 -22.25 3.96 -11.17
C SER A 62 -21.76 4.87 -12.30
N GLU A 63 -21.17 6.01 -11.93
CA GLU A 63 -20.72 7.04 -12.88
C GLU A 63 -19.51 6.58 -13.69
N SER A 64 -18.52 5.94 -13.04
CA SER A 64 -17.34 5.41 -13.75
C SER A 64 -17.74 4.32 -14.74
N THR A 65 -18.65 3.42 -14.35
CA THR A 65 -19.18 2.38 -15.24
C THR A 65 -19.89 3.01 -16.44
N ALA A 66 -20.72 4.03 -16.21
CA ALA A 66 -21.44 4.70 -17.28
C ALA A 66 -20.50 5.41 -18.28
N LEU A 67 -19.47 6.09 -17.80
CA LEU A 67 -18.48 6.74 -18.65
C LEU A 67 -17.65 5.72 -19.45
N LEU A 68 -17.20 4.63 -18.82
CA LEU A 68 -16.46 3.55 -19.48
C LEU A 68 -17.26 2.87 -20.59
N GLN A 69 -18.58 2.80 -20.44
CA GLN A 69 -19.48 2.22 -21.44
C GLN A 69 -19.82 3.16 -22.59
N LYS A 70 -19.77 4.48 -22.39
CA LYS A 70 -20.42 5.44 -23.30
C LYS A 70 -19.52 6.54 -23.85
N ARG A 71 -18.45 6.93 -23.14
CA ARG A 71 -17.69 8.15 -23.45
C ARG A 71 -16.19 7.91 -23.62
N THR A 72 -15.58 7.14 -22.72
CA THR A 72 -14.12 7.00 -22.69
C THR A 72 -13.66 5.60 -22.29
N LYS A 73 -12.49 5.16 -22.76
CA LYS A 73 -11.76 4.02 -22.20
C LYS A 73 -10.50 4.60 -21.54
N ASP A 74 -10.51 4.64 -20.21
CA ASP A 74 -9.53 5.40 -19.43
C ASP A 74 -9.03 4.60 -18.22
N LEU A 75 -7.71 4.48 -18.07
CA LEU A 75 -7.06 3.78 -16.98
C LEU A 75 -7.20 4.48 -15.62
N ARG A 76 -7.24 5.81 -15.60
CA ARG A 76 -7.44 6.58 -14.36
C ARG A 76 -8.83 6.27 -13.80
N LEU A 77 -9.83 6.32 -14.67
CA LEU A 77 -11.20 6.00 -14.33
C LEU A 77 -11.39 4.52 -13.95
N ALA A 78 -10.75 3.60 -14.67
CA ALA A 78 -10.81 2.18 -14.34
C ALA A 78 -10.12 1.87 -12.99
N ALA A 79 -9.05 2.58 -12.63
CA ALA A 79 -8.40 2.48 -11.33
C ALA A 79 -9.32 2.99 -10.20
N TRP A 80 -10.00 4.12 -10.40
CA TRP A 80 -10.98 4.66 -9.46
C TRP A 80 -12.19 3.74 -9.28
N LEU A 81 -12.69 3.17 -10.38
CA LEU A 81 -13.74 2.15 -10.33
C LEU A 81 -13.26 0.91 -9.54
N THR A 82 -12.01 0.46 -9.73
CA THR A 82 -11.44 -0.67 -8.99
C THR A 82 -11.40 -0.42 -7.49
N GLU A 83 -10.99 0.78 -7.07
CA GLU A 83 -11.04 1.19 -5.66
C GLU A 83 -12.48 1.15 -5.11
N ALA A 84 -13.42 1.78 -5.81
CA ALA A 84 -14.81 1.85 -5.35
C ALA A 84 -15.48 0.46 -5.29
N LEU A 85 -15.15 -0.41 -6.24
CA LEU A 85 -15.59 -1.81 -6.23
C LEU A 85 -15.03 -2.57 -5.02
N SER A 86 -13.76 -2.35 -4.65
CA SER A 86 -13.19 -2.90 -3.42
C SER A 86 -13.95 -2.43 -2.19
N LYS A 87 -14.29 -1.14 -2.13
CA LYS A 87 -14.97 -0.54 -0.98
C LYS A 87 -16.40 -1.07 -0.82
N GLU A 88 -17.10 -1.34 -1.93
CA GLU A 88 -18.46 -1.88 -1.89
C GLU A 88 -18.54 -3.41 -1.79
N ARG A 89 -17.55 -4.15 -2.34
CA ARG A 89 -17.64 -5.60 -2.54
C ARG A 89 -16.37 -6.38 -2.16
N GLY A 90 -15.40 -5.75 -1.51
CA GLY A 90 -14.16 -6.39 -1.05
C GLY A 90 -13.37 -7.04 -2.18
N PHE A 91 -12.83 -8.23 -1.92
CA PHE A 91 -12.01 -8.98 -2.87
C PHE A 91 -12.72 -9.32 -4.19
N ALA A 92 -14.03 -9.57 -4.16
CA ALA A 92 -14.80 -9.79 -5.39
C ALA A 92 -14.80 -8.54 -6.30
N GLY A 93 -14.90 -7.36 -5.68
CA GLY A 93 -14.83 -6.08 -6.40
C GLY A 93 -13.43 -5.78 -6.94
N LEU A 94 -12.38 -6.01 -6.14
CA LEU A 94 -10.99 -5.89 -6.59
C LEU A 94 -10.70 -6.81 -7.79
N ARG A 95 -11.13 -8.07 -7.70
CA ARG A 95 -11.02 -9.05 -8.80
C ARG A 95 -11.62 -8.47 -10.08
N GLU A 96 -12.86 -7.97 -10.01
CA GLU A 96 -13.53 -7.42 -11.19
C GLU A 96 -12.82 -6.19 -11.77
N GLY A 97 -12.30 -5.31 -10.92
CA GLY A 97 -11.52 -4.14 -11.35
C GLY A 97 -10.22 -4.53 -12.05
N TYR A 98 -9.46 -5.47 -11.49
CA TYR A 98 -8.23 -5.97 -12.13
C TYR A 98 -8.49 -6.66 -13.47
N GLU A 99 -9.53 -7.49 -13.56
CA GLU A 99 -9.92 -8.14 -14.81
C GLU A 99 -10.32 -7.12 -15.88
N LEU A 100 -11.02 -6.06 -15.48
CA LEU A 100 -11.45 -4.99 -16.39
C LEU A 100 -10.24 -4.24 -16.95
N ILE A 101 -9.33 -3.81 -16.07
CA ILE A 101 -8.12 -3.10 -16.47
C ILE A 101 -7.27 -3.97 -17.39
N ALA A 102 -7.07 -5.25 -17.05
CA ALA A 102 -6.36 -6.18 -17.91
C ALA A 102 -7.01 -6.31 -19.29
N GLY A 103 -8.34 -6.44 -19.36
CA GLY A 103 -9.07 -6.45 -20.64
C GLY A 103 -8.93 -5.16 -21.45
N LEU A 104 -8.95 -3.99 -20.79
CA LEU A 104 -8.74 -2.70 -21.45
C LEU A 104 -7.32 -2.58 -22.02
N CYS A 105 -6.30 -2.96 -21.24
CA CYS A 105 -4.92 -2.96 -21.70
C CYS A 105 -4.67 -3.96 -22.84
N GLU A 106 -5.31 -5.13 -22.81
CA GLU A 106 -5.19 -6.10 -23.91
C GLU A 106 -5.82 -5.59 -25.21
N GLN A 107 -7.00 -4.97 -25.15
CA GLN A 107 -7.73 -4.61 -26.36
C GLN A 107 -7.34 -3.26 -26.93
N TYR A 108 -6.97 -2.31 -26.06
CA TYR A 108 -6.96 -0.90 -26.42
C TYR A 108 -5.67 -0.16 -26.11
N TRP A 109 -4.60 -0.86 -25.70
CA TRP A 109 -3.36 -0.23 -25.21
C TRP A 109 -2.96 1.03 -25.96
N GLU A 110 -2.82 0.97 -27.29
CA GLU A 110 -2.36 2.09 -28.12
C GLU A 110 -3.25 3.34 -28.03
N HIS A 111 -4.56 3.17 -27.84
CA HIS A 111 -5.55 4.25 -27.85
C HIS A 111 -6.14 4.56 -26.47
N LEU A 112 -5.73 3.81 -25.44
CA LEU A 112 -6.27 3.92 -24.10
C LEU A 112 -5.81 5.21 -23.43
N PHE A 113 -6.72 5.91 -22.76
CA PHE A 113 -6.39 7.14 -22.02
C PHE A 113 -5.78 6.80 -20.64
N PRO A 114 -4.84 7.64 -20.13
CA PRO A 114 -4.24 8.79 -20.80
C PRO A 114 -3.34 8.36 -21.98
N LEU A 115 -3.31 9.17 -23.04
CA LEU A 115 -2.35 8.95 -24.12
C LEU A 115 -0.96 9.40 -23.65
N PRO A 116 0.11 8.66 -23.94
CA PRO A 116 1.47 9.10 -23.66
C PRO A 116 1.79 10.38 -24.45
N GLU A 117 2.38 11.36 -23.77
CA GLU A 117 2.86 12.61 -24.39
C GLU A 117 4.40 12.62 -24.40
N PRO A 118 5.06 13.42 -25.26
CA PRO A 118 6.52 13.46 -25.33
C PRO A 118 7.21 13.83 -24.01
N ASP A 119 6.55 14.64 -23.18
CA ASP A 119 6.99 15.08 -21.86
C ASP A 119 6.45 14.21 -20.71
N ASP A 120 5.45 13.37 -20.96
CA ASP A 120 4.96 12.34 -20.03
C ASP A 120 4.70 10.99 -20.74
N PRO A 121 5.77 10.25 -21.09
CA PRO A 121 5.64 8.95 -21.75
C PRO A 121 5.07 7.86 -20.82
N GLU A 122 5.03 8.11 -19.51
CA GLU A 122 4.64 7.16 -18.47
C GLU A 122 3.23 7.40 -17.92
N ALA A 123 2.43 8.29 -18.53
CA ALA A 123 1.09 8.63 -18.04
C ALA A 123 0.20 7.40 -17.72
N ARG A 124 0.26 6.36 -18.57
CA ARG A 124 -0.46 5.09 -18.37
C ARG A 124 0.09 4.28 -17.21
N THR A 125 1.42 4.10 -17.17
CA THR A 125 2.09 3.29 -16.14
C THR A 125 2.04 3.98 -14.78
N GLY A 126 2.06 5.32 -14.74
CA GLY A 126 1.83 6.13 -13.54
C GLY A 126 0.43 5.94 -12.95
N SER A 127 -0.61 5.90 -13.80
CA SER A 127 -1.98 5.59 -13.36
C SER A 127 -2.07 4.20 -12.71
N MET A 128 -1.36 3.22 -13.27
CA MET A 128 -1.30 1.86 -12.74
C MET A 128 -0.38 1.74 -11.50
N ALA A 129 0.67 2.56 -11.39
CA ALA A 129 1.52 2.65 -10.21
C ALA A 129 0.76 3.18 -9.00
N TRP A 130 -0.10 4.18 -9.20
CA TRP A 130 -1.02 4.64 -8.14
C TRP A 130 -1.92 3.50 -7.67
N LEU A 131 -2.53 2.75 -8.60
CA LEU A 131 -3.37 1.61 -8.25
C LEU A 131 -2.57 0.51 -7.53
N ALA A 132 -1.32 0.26 -7.93
CA ALA A 132 -0.45 -0.70 -7.27
C ALA A 132 -0.18 -0.33 -5.81
N GLY A 133 0.12 0.94 -5.54
CA GLY A 133 0.29 1.47 -4.18
C GLY A 133 -1.00 1.37 -3.36
N ARG A 134 -2.14 1.75 -3.96
CA ARG A 134 -3.44 1.73 -3.28
C ARG A 134 -3.95 0.31 -3.02
N SER A 135 -3.65 -0.64 -3.89
CA SER A 135 -4.12 -2.03 -3.82
C SER A 135 -3.74 -2.70 -2.50
N SER A 136 -2.50 -2.53 -2.03
CA SER A 136 -2.05 -3.13 -0.76
C SER A 136 -2.89 -2.66 0.43
N GLN A 137 -3.25 -1.38 0.48
CA GLN A 137 -4.12 -0.81 1.51
C GLN A 137 -5.52 -1.40 1.42
N LEU A 138 -6.12 -1.39 0.22
CA LEU A 138 -7.46 -1.92 -0.02
C LEU A 138 -7.59 -3.38 0.41
N ILE A 139 -6.61 -4.22 0.04
CA ILE A 139 -6.55 -5.64 0.41
C ILE A 139 -6.58 -5.82 1.93
N ARG A 140 -5.85 -4.98 2.68
CA ARG A 140 -5.75 -5.05 4.14
C ARG A 140 -6.98 -4.50 4.85
N GLU A 141 -7.73 -3.63 4.19
CA GLU A 141 -8.95 -2.99 4.70
C GLU A 141 -10.22 -3.84 4.48
N VAL A 142 -10.18 -4.89 3.64
CA VAL A 142 -11.35 -5.77 3.44
C VAL A 142 -11.71 -6.52 4.73
N PRO A 143 -12.98 -6.54 5.15
CA PRO A 143 -13.42 -7.31 6.32
C PRO A 143 -13.11 -8.81 6.20
N LEU A 144 -12.54 -9.38 7.27
CA LEU A 144 -12.15 -10.79 7.37
C LEU A 144 -13.07 -11.60 8.30
N VAL A 145 -14.11 -10.97 8.83
CA VAL A 145 -15.13 -11.57 9.68
C VAL A 145 -16.52 -11.13 9.22
N GLU A 146 -17.50 -12.00 9.42
CA GLU A 146 -18.91 -11.75 9.11
C GLU A 146 -19.50 -10.88 10.22
N ALA A 147 -19.39 -9.57 10.09
CA ALA A 147 -20.10 -8.63 10.94
C ALA A 147 -20.97 -7.72 10.08
N GLY A 148 -22.11 -7.27 10.62
CA GLY A 148 -22.99 -6.31 9.96
C GLY A 148 -22.31 -4.97 9.69
N LYS A 149 -22.55 -3.95 10.52
CA LYS A 149 -21.77 -2.70 10.45
C LYS A 149 -20.54 -2.83 11.36
N GLY A 150 -19.34 -2.86 10.78
CA GLY A 150 -18.08 -2.90 11.52
C GLY A 150 -17.35 -4.25 11.51
N GLY A 151 -17.16 -4.84 10.32
CA GLY A 151 -16.30 -6.01 10.18
C GLY A 151 -14.83 -5.67 10.40
N PHE A 152 -14.14 -6.49 11.20
CA PHE A 152 -12.70 -6.34 11.41
C PHE A 152 -11.91 -6.84 10.21
N ASN A 153 -10.83 -6.16 9.88
CA ASN A 153 -9.97 -6.45 8.73
C ASN A 153 -8.57 -6.92 9.16
N TYR A 154 -7.63 -6.97 8.23
CA TYR A 154 -6.27 -7.41 8.51
C TYR A 154 -5.50 -6.42 9.40
N VAL A 155 -5.75 -5.12 9.24
CA VAL A 155 -5.16 -4.07 10.09
C VAL A 155 -5.61 -4.24 11.54
N ASP A 156 -6.90 -4.48 11.76
CA ASP A 156 -7.44 -4.73 13.10
C ASP A 156 -6.80 -5.96 13.76
N TRP A 157 -6.56 -7.02 12.97
CA TRP A 157 -5.88 -8.22 13.44
C TRP A 157 -4.43 -7.95 13.85
N GLU A 158 -3.68 -7.16 13.08
CA GLU A 158 -2.31 -6.77 13.43
C GLU A 158 -2.27 -5.87 14.67
N VAL A 159 -3.20 -4.91 14.77
CA VAL A 159 -3.33 -4.05 15.95
C VAL A 159 -3.61 -4.90 17.20
N ALA A 160 -4.57 -5.82 17.13
CA ALA A 160 -4.91 -6.73 18.21
C ALA A 160 -3.72 -7.63 18.60
N THR A 161 -2.95 -8.10 17.62
CA THR A 161 -1.77 -8.96 17.85
C THR A 161 -0.63 -8.17 18.52
N ASN A 162 -0.34 -6.97 18.03
CA ASN A 162 0.72 -6.12 18.59
C ASN A 162 0.36 -5.62 20.00
N LEU A 163 -0.93 -5.43 20.29
CA LEU A 163 -1.42 -5.03 21.61
C LEU A 163 -1.09 -6.08 22.69
N ILE A 164 -1.15 -7.38 22.38
CA ILE A 164 -0.78 -8.46 23.31
C ILE A 164 0.67 -8.32 23.76
N GLU A 165 1.58 -8.12 22.81
CA GLU A 165 3.01 -7.98 23.11
C GLU A 165 3.30 -6.66 23.85
N ALA A 166 2.55 -5.60 23.60
CA ALA A 166 2.65 -4.34 24.34
C ALA A 166 2.20 -4.51 25.80
N ILE A 167 1.03 -5.09 26.05
CA ILE A 167 0.51 -5.36 27.40
C ILE A 167 1.43 -6.31 28.15
N ARG A 168 2.02 -7.30 27.47
CA ARG A 168 3.00 -8.20 28.09
C ARG A 168 4.25 -7.48 28.58
N ARG A 169 4.67 -6.41 27.90
CA ARG A 169 5.82 -5.59 28.28
C ARG A 169 5.49 -4.62 29.40
N ASP A 170 4.28 -4.08 29.43
CA ASP A 170 3.81 -3.16 30.49
C ASP A 170 2.37 -3.50 30.93
N PRO A 171 2.20 -4.47 31.85
CA PRO A 171 0.88 -4.92 32.29
C PRO A 171 0.08 -3.86 33.05
N ASP A 172 0.75 -2.91 33.71
CA ASP A 172 0.10 -1.89 34.55
C ASP A 172 -0.64 -0.84 33.69
N GLN A 173 -0.23 -0.68 32.42
CA GLN A 173 -0.88 0.22 31.45
C GLN A 173 -1.89 -0.47 30.52
N ALA A 174 -2.32 -1.69 30.83
CA ALA A 174 -3.14 -2.50 29.91
C ALA A 174 -4.42 -1.79 29.42
N ASP A 175 -5.14 -1.11 30.33
CA ASP A 175 -6.38 -0.40 30.02
C ASP A 175 -6.16 0.81 29.11
N GLU A 176 -5.05 1.52 29.30
CA GLU A 176 -4.68 2.66 28.47
C GLU A 176 -4.20 2.23 27.09
N LEU A 177 -3.36 1.19 27.03
CA LEU A 177 -2.85 0.63 25.77
C LEU A 177 -3.97 0.09 24.88
N SER A 178 -5.03 -0.45 25.49
CA SER A 178 -6.19 -1.05 24.80
C SER A 178 -7.25 -0.02 24.38
N ARG A 179 -7.20 1.20 24.92
CA ARG A 179 -8.23 2.23 24.70
C ARG A 179 -8.34 2.57 23.21
N GLY A 180 -9.55 2.44 22.66
CA GLY A 180 -9.85 2.76 21.27
C GLY A 180 -9.29 1.76 20.23
N LYS A 181 -8.72 0.64 20.65
CA LYS A 181 -8.17 -0.39 19.76
C LYS A 181 -8.98 -1.68 19.83
N VAL A 182 -8.99 -2.42 18.73
CA VAL A 182 -9.55 -3.77 18.69
C VAL A 182 -8.66 -4.70 19.51
N THR A 183 -9.26 -5.40 20.47
CA THR A 183 -8.53 -6.42 21.27
C THR A 183 -8.62 -7.79 20.62
N GLN A 184 -7.71 -8.70 20.99
CA GLN A 184 -7.72 -10.06 20.47
C GLN A 184 -9.03 -10.80 20.81
N ASP A 185 -9.55 -10.60 22.02
CA ASP A 185 -10.81 -11.22 22.46
C ASP A 185 -12.02 -10.69 21.68
N GLN A 186 -12.05 -9.39 21.39
CA GLN A 186 -13.09 -8.79 20.55
C GLN A 186 -13.05 -9.37 19.14
N PHE A 187 -11.86 -9.43 18.52
CA PHE A 187 -11.68 -9.99 17.19
C PHE A 187 -12.11 -11.46 17.15
N GLU A 188 -11.64 -12.26 18.11
CA GLU A 188 -11.90 -13.69 18.18
C GLU A 188 -13.38 -14.00 18.45
N ALA A 189 -14.08 -13.18 19.24
CA ALA A 189 -15.52 -13.33 19.46
C ALA A 189 -16.31 -13.19 18.15
N VAL A 190 -16.02 -12.17 17.34
CA VAL A 190 -16.68 -11.96 16.04
C VAL A 190 -16.27 -13.04 15.04
N ARG A 191 -14.99 -13.44 15.03
CA ARG A 191 -14.49 -14.55 14.21
C ARG A 191 -15.25 -15.85 14.48
N ARG A 192 -15.47 -16.20 15.77
CA ARG A 192 -16.23 -17.41 16.16
C ARG A 192 -17.70 -17.35 15.79
N ALA A 193 -18.29 -16.15 15.75
CA ALA A 193 -19.66 -15.94 15.30
C ALA A 193 -19.81 -15.99 13.78
N SER A 194 -18.72 -15.85 13.02
CA SER A 194 -18.72 -15.87 11.57
C SER A 194 -18.96 -17.27 11.01
N SER A 195 -19.78 -17.39 9.97
CA SER A 195 -20.17 -18.69 9.43
C SER A 195 -19.08 -19.36 8.58
N SER A 196 -19.12 -20.69 8.49
CA SER A 196 -18.26 -21.45 7.56
C SER A 196 -18.55 -21.10 6.09
N ALA A 197 -19.80 -20.75 5.77
CA ALA A 197 -20.19 -20.30 4.43
C ALA A 197 -19.50 -18.98 4.07
N PHE A 198 -19.45 -18.02 4.99
CA PHE A 198 -18.70 -16.77 4.83
C PHE A 198 -17.22 -17.04 4.55
N TYR A 199 -16.55 -17.85 5.36
CA TYR A 199 -15.12 -18.14 5.14
C TYR A 199 -14.85 -18.89 3.83
N THR A 200 -15.77 -19.75 3.40
CA THR A 200 -15.66 -20.43 2.10
C THR A 200 -15.75 -19.42 0.95
N ALA A 201 -16.71 -18.50 1.00
CA ALA A 201 -16.86 -17.45 0.00
C ALA A 201 -15.66 -16.50 0.00
N LEU A 202 -15.26 -16.01 1.18
CA LEU A 202 -14.12 -15.11 1.36
C LEU A 202 -12.83 -15.73 0.82
N TYR A 203 -12.58 -17.01 1.11
CA TYR A 203 -11.43 -17.74 0.58
C TYR A 203 -11.44 -17.77 -0.96
N ASN A 204 -12.58 -18.10 -1.57
CA ASN A 204 -12.71 -18.14 -3.03
C ASN A 204 -12.49 -16.75 -3.67
N ASP A 205 -12.98 -15.70 -3.03
CA ASP A 205 -12.79 -14.33 -3.52
C ASP A 205 -11.34 -13.86 -3.38
N VAL A 206 -10.65 -14.17 -2.28
CA VAL A 206 -9.21 -13.86 -2.11
C VAL A 206 -8.37 -14.60 -3.15
N VAL A 207 -8.64 -15.89 -3.38
CA VAL A 207 -7.94 -16.68 -4.42
C VAL A 207 -8.21 -16.12 -5.81
N GLY A 208 -9.47 -15.82 -6.14
CA GLY A 208 -9.84 -15.23 -7.42
C GLY A 208 -9.22 -13.85 -7.63
N CYS A 209 -9.17 -13.01 -6.59
CA CYS A 209 -8.51 -11.71 -6.63
C CYS A 209 -7.01 -11.84 -6.88
N GLY A 210 -6.35 -12.82 -6.27
CA GLY A 210 -4.93 -13.12 -6.52
C GLY A 210 -4.68 -13.55 -7.98
N ALA A 211 -5.54 -14.38 -8.55
CA ALA A 211 -5.43 -14.78 -9.95
C ALA A 211 -5.62 -13.60 -10.91
N ALA A 212 -6.60 -12.73 -10.67
CA ALA A 212 -6.84 -11.53 -11.46
C ALA A 212 -5.69 -10.51 -11.36
N LEU A 213 -5.09 -10.35 -10.17
CA LEU A 213 -3.92 -9.49 -9.99
C LEU A 213 -2.72 -10.01 -10.81
N LEU A 214 -2.43 -11.31 -10.77
CA LEU A 214 -1.36 -11.91 -11.57
C LEU A 214 -1.62 -11.76 -13.07
N ARG A 215 -2.88 -11.86 -13.51
CA ARG A 215 -3.25 -11.61 -14.90
C ARG A 215 -3.00 -10.15 -15.29
N LEU A 216 -3.41 -9.20 -14.47
CA LEU A 216 -3.17 -7.77 -14.70
C LEU A 216 -1.67 -7.48 -14.82
N GLU A 217 -0.86 -7.99 -13.90
CA GLU A 217 0.60 -7.86 -13.95
C GLU A 217 1.16 -8.41 -15.27
N SER A 218 0.78 -9.64 -15.66
CA SER A 218 1.26 -10.23 -16.92
C SER A 218 0.88 -9.40 -18.15
N VAL A 219 -0.30 -8.79 -18.16
CA VAL A 219 -0.73 -7.91 -19.26
C VAL A 219 0.08 -6.62 -19.27
N LEU A 220 0.27 -5.99 -18.11
CA LEU A 220 1.06 -4.77 -17.99
C LEU A 220 2.52 -4.99 -18.35
N ASP A 221 3.14 -6.08 -17.90
CA ASP A 221 4.50 -6.47 -18.27
C ASP A 221 4.62 -6.64 -19.79
N GLY A 222 3.65 -7.31 -20.42
CA GLY A 222 3.64 -7.49 -21.87
C GLY A 222 3.42 -6.19 -22.67
N ARG A 223 2.77 -5.19 -22.07
CA ARG A 223 2.43 -3.91 -22.73
C ARG A 223 3.42 -2.78 -22.47
N ALA A 224 3.98 -2.73 -21.26
CA ALA A 224 4.85 -1.65 -20.79
C ALA A 224 6.31 -2.09 -20.59
N GLY A 225 6.62 -3.38 -20.63
CA GLY A 225 7.97 -3.90 -20.46
C GLY A 225 8.59 -3.43 -19.14
N ASP A 226 9.79 -2.89 -19.21
CA ASP A 226 10.54 -2.41 -18.04
C ASP A 226 9.87 -1.25 -17.30
N HIS A 227 8.89 -0.56 -17.92
CA HIS A 227 8.12 0.51 -17.30
C HIS A 227 6.85 0.01 -16.58
N ALA A 228 6.59 -1.31 -16.57
CA ALA A 228 5.45 -1.87 -15.88
C ALA A 228 5.53 -1.63 -14.35
N PRO A 229 4.45 -1.16 -13.70
CA PRO A 229 4.47 -0.90 -12.28
C PRO A 229 4.49 -2.19 -11.46
N SER A 230 5.21 -2.16 -10.35
CA SER A 230 5.30 -3.30 -9.43
C SER A 230 4.09 -3.39 -8.48
N PHE A 231 3.34 -4.47 -8.57
CA PHE A 231 2.26 -4.82 -7.64
C PHE A 231 2.71 -5.76 -6.51
N ARG A 232 4.03 -5.86 -6.27
CA ARG A 232 4.61 -6.76 -5.26
C ARG A 232 3.98 -6.61 -3.87
N ALA A 233 3.80 -5.37 -3.39
CA ALA A 233 3.21 -5.11 -2.08
C ALA A 233 1.75 -5.61 -1.99
N ALA A 234 0.99 -5.50 -3.08
CA ALA A 234 -0.38 -6.03 -3.16
C ALA A 234 -0.37 -7.57 -3.13
N ARG A 235 0.57 -8.22 -3.83
CA ARG A 235 0.74 -9.69 -3.76
C ARG A 235 1.08 -10.17 -2.35
N GLU A 236 2.03 -9.51 -1.69
CA GLU A 236 2.43 -9.84 -0.30
C GLU A 236 1.25 -9.65 0.67
N ALA A 237 0.48 -8.57 0.52
CA ALA A 237 -0.73 -8.33 1.30
C ALA A 237 -1.80 -9.43 1.07
N LEU A 238 -2.06 -9.84 -0.18
CA LEU A 238 -3.00 -10.91 -0.50
C LEU A 238 -2.54 -12.26 0.07
N GLN A 239 -1.24 -12.56 0.04
CA GLN A 239 -0.69 -13.77 0.63
C GLN A 239 -0.90 -13.80 2.15
N ALA A 240 -0.62 -12.69 2.83
CA ALA A 240 -0.81 -12.56 4.28
C ALA A 240 -2.30 -12.71 4.67
N VAL A 241 -3.20 -12.02 3.96
CA VAL A 241 -4.64 -12.13 4.17
C VAL A 241 -5.13 -13.55 3.90
N ARG A 242 -4.70 -14.16 2.79
CA ARG A 242 -5.09 -15.54 2.43
C ARG A 242 -4.70 -16.53 3.53
N ALA A 243 -3.47 -16.46 4.03
CA ALA A 243 -3.01 -17.34 5.10
C ALA A 243 -3.89 -17.20 6.37
N LEU A 244 -4.28 -15.96 6.69
CA LEU A 244 -5.17 -15.70 7.83
C LEU A 244 -6.59 -16.25 7.60
N VAL A 245 -7.15 -16.06 6.40
CA VAL A 245 -8.46 -16.60 6.02
C VAL A 245 -8.48 -18.13 6.03
N GLU A 246 -7.42 -18.79 5.54
CA GLU A 246 -7.25 -20.25 5.60
C GLU A 246 -7.26 -20.75 7.05
N ARG A 247 -6.51 -20.08 7.93
CA ARG A 247 -6.49 -20.35 9.37
C ARG A 247 -7.87 -20.18 10.00
N PHE A 248 -8.62 -19.12 9.65
CA PHE A 248 -9.94 -18.86 10.21
C PHE A 248 -11.01 -19.85 9.72
N GLY A 249 -10.93 -20.25 8.46
CA GLY A 249 -11.82 -21.25 7.85
C GLY A 249 -11.54 -22.71 8.25
N GLY A 250 -10.59 -22.95 9.15
CA GLY A 250 -10.26 -24.30 9.65
C GLY A 250 -9.46 -25.16 8.68
N LYS A 251 -8.91 -24.59 7.60
CA LYS A 251 -7.91 -25.24 6.76
C LYS A 251 -6.54 -24.97 7.38
N THR A 252 -6.25 -25.67 8.48
CA THR A 252 -4.91 -25.66 9.04
C THR A 252 -3.93 -26.14 7.98
N GLU A 253 -2.86 -25.39 7.76
CA GLU A 253 -1.70 -25.83 7.01
C GLU A 253 -1.35 -27.27 7.41
N THR A 254 -1.45 -28.20 6.45
CA THR A 254 -0.56 -29.35 6.45
C THR A 254 0.84 -28.78 6.43
N LYS A 255 1.46 -28.66 7.61
CA LYS A 255 2.91 -28.48 7.75
C LYS A 255 3.57 -29.38 6.69
N PRO A 256 4.42 -28.84 5.81
CA PRO A 256 5.30 -29.69 5.03
C PRO A 256 6.08 -30.51 6.05
N SER A 257 5.83 -31.82 6.08
CA SER A 257 6.69 -32.75 6.78
C SER A 257 8.07 -32.52 6.20
N ALA A 258 8.99 -32.03 7.03
CA ALA A 258 10.38 -31.86 6.67
C ALA A 258 10.88 -33.23 6.21
N VAL A 259 11.01 -33.38 4.89
CA VAL A 259 11.74 -34.50 4.31
C VAL A 259 13.20 -34.24 4.67
N GLU A 260 13.67 -34.93 5.69
CA GLU A 260 15.08 -35.05 6.00
C GLU A 260 15.83 -35.54 4.76
N PRO A 261 16.82 -34.79 4.24
CA PRO A 261 17.72 -35.35 3.26
C PRO A 261 18.66 -36.31 3.98
N LYS A 262 18.52 -37.61 3.68
CA LYS A 262 19.52 -38.63 4.00
C LYS A 262 20.86 -38.22 3.37
N ALA A 263 21.79 -37.77 4.21
CA ALA A 263 23.19 -37.61 3.84
C ALA A 263 23.82 -39.00 3.61
N THR A 264 24.26 -39.25 2.38
CA THR A 264 25.13 -40.38 2.04
C THR A 264 26.58 -39.93 2.23
N THR A 265 27.31 -40.66 3.05
CA THR A 265 28.73 -40.47 3.38
C THR A 265 29.65 -41.11 2.32
N ALA A 266 30.62 -40.34 1.80
CA ALA A 266 31.90 -40.80 1.22
C ALA A 266 32.87 -39.58 1.13
N PRO A 267 34.21 -39.76 1.08
CA PRO A 267 35.10 -39.32 2.16
C PRO A 267 35.81 -37.97 1.94
N GLN A 268 36.16 -37.36 3.06
CA GLN A 268 37.01 -36.18 3.21
C GLN A 268 38.39 -36.34 2.54
N GLN A 269 38.73 -35.37 1.68
CA GLN A 269 40.10 -34.93 1.48
C GLN A 269 40.28 -33.59 2.18
N THR A 270 41.21 -33.57 3.12
CA THR A 270 41.70 -32.39 3.84
C THR A 270 42.41 -31.44 2.87
N ALA A 271 41.85 -30.24 2.70
CA ALA A 271 42.58 -29.06 2.24
C ALA A 271 42.30 -27.91 3.21
N GLN A 272 43.39 -27.34 3.75
CA GLN A 272 43.39 -26.20 4.65
C GLN A 272 42.81 -24.95 3.95
N PRO A 273 42.12 -24.05 4.66
CA PRO A 273 41.60 -22.83 4.07
C PRO A 273 42.75 -21.82 3.87
N VAL A 274 42.95 -21.39 2.64
CA VAL A 274 43.63 -20.12 2.35
C VAL A 274 42.56 -19.06 2.46
N ALA A 275 42.73 -18.13 3.40
CA ALA A 275 41.87 -16.97 3.55
C ALA A 275 42.08 -16.03 2.36
N GLU A 276 41.16 -16.04 1.41
CA GLU A 276 40.98 -14.95 0.45
C GLU A 276 39.90 -14.01 0.98
N ALA A 277 40.34 -12.82 1.38
CA ALA A 277 39.47 -11.70 1.69
C ALA A 277 38.80 -11.23 0.40
N VAL A 278 37.52 -11.53 0.24
CA VAL A 278 36.67 -10.91 -0.78
C VAL A 278 36.32 -9.50 -0.28
N PRO A 279 36.53 -8.45 -1.08
CA PRO A 279 36.14 -7.10 -0.70
C PRO A 279 34.61 -7.02 -0.57
N ASP A 280 34.19 -6.38 0.51
CA ASP A 280 32.79 -6.08 0.87
C ASP A 280 32.15 -5.19 -0.20
N THR A 281 31.57 -5.79 -1.23
CA THR A 281 30.64 -5.07 -2.11
C THR A 281 29.31 -5.00 -1.39
N GLY A 282 29.03 -3.84 -0.78
CA GLY A 282 27.94 -3.54 0.16
C GLY A 282 26.50 -3.69 -0.35
N VAL A 283 26.19 -4.73 -1.10
CA VAL A 283 24.83 -5.15 -1.48
C VAL A 283 24.36 -6.19 -0.47
N GLY A 284 24.17 -5.74 0.76
CA GLY A 284 23.53 -6.48 1.84
C GLY A 284 22.37 -5.67 2.42
N PRO A 285 21.44 -6.29 3.17
CA PRO A 285 20.41 -5.55 3.88
C PRO A 285 21.06 -4.53 4.82
N ILE A 286 20.54 -3.30 4.86
CA ILE A 286 21.05 -2.23 5.75
C ILE A 286 20.98 -2.72 7.19
N ARG A 287 22.12 -2.83 7.88
CA ARG A 287 22.20 -3.36 9.26
C ARG A 287 22.48 -2.29 10.30
N THR A 288 22.97 -1.13 9.88
CA THR A 288 23.35 -0.04 10.80
C THR A 288 22.85 1.31 10.30
N ARG A 289 22.63 2.24 11.24
CA ARG A 289 22.28 3.64 10.93
C ARG A 289 23.32 4.29 10.03
N ALA A 290 24.61 4.03 10.28
CA ALA A 290 25.70 4.57 9.46
C ALA A 290 25.64 4.09 8.00
N GLN A 291 25.28 2.81 7.78
CA GLN A 291 25.06 2.27 6.43
C GLN A 291 23.87 2.95 5.73
N ALA A 292 22.75 3.17 6.44
CA ALA A 292 21.58 3.85 5.90
C ALA A 292 21.91 5.29 5.44
N LEU A 293 22.62 6.05 6.28
CA LEU A 293 23.00 7.43 5.99
C LEU A 293 24.03 7.51 4.85
N ASN A 294 24.95 6.56 4.75
CA ASN A 294 25.87 6.48 3.61
C ASN A 294 25.14 6.19 2.30
N GLN A 295 24.19 5.25 2.29
CA GLN A 295 23.39 4.99 1.08
C GLN A 295 22.57 6.22 0.65
N LEU A 296 22.00 6.99 1.59
CA LEU A 296 21.33 8.25 1.25
C LEU A 296 22.27 9.27 0.60
N ARG A 297 23.55 9.32 1.02
CA ARG A 297 24.57 10.18 0.38
C ARG A 297 24.92 9.68 -1.02
N GLU A 298 25.06 8.37 -1.21
CA GLU A 298 25.30 7.76 -2.52
C GLU A 298 24.15 8.02 -3.50
N VAL A 299 22.89 7.88 -3.03
CA VAL A 299 21.69 8.23 -3.80
C VAL A 299 21.69 9.71 -4.17
N ALA A 300 22.03 10.60 -3.24
CA ALA A 300 22.09 12.04 -3.52
C ALA A 300 23.17 12.40 -4.56
N GLU A 301 24.33 11.74 -4.53
CA GLU A 301 25.39 11.91 -5.53
C GLU A 301 24.99 11.36 -6.90
N PHE A 302 24.33 10.20 -6.93
CA PHE A 302 23.81 9.63 -8.17
C PHE A 302 22.86 10.60 -8.86
N PHE A 303 21.82 11.09 -8.16
CA PHE A 303 20.87 12.04 -8.72
C PHE A 303 21.51 13.39 -9.07
N ARG A 304 22.54 13.86 -8.36
CA ARG A 304 23.29 15.07 -8.77
C ARG A 304 24.00 14.90 -10.12
N GLN A 305 24.44 13.70 -10.44
CA GLN A 305 25.17 13.39 -11.68
C GLN A 305 24.21 13.08 -12.84
N THR A 306 23.11 12.36 -12.58
CA THR A 306 22.15 11.96 -13.61
C THR A 306 21.07 13.01 -13.86
N GLU A 307 20.66 13.75 -12.82
CA GLU A 307 19.57 14.72 -12.85
C GLU A 307 19.88 15.97 -11.99
N PRO A 308 20.75 16.89 -12.45
CA PRO A 308 21.27 18.01 -11.64
C PRO A 308 20.21 18.97 -11.06
N HIS A 309 19.00 18.96 -11.62
CA HIS A 309 17.88 19.80 -11.20
C HIS A 309 16.80 19.02 -10.42
N SER A 310 17.03 17.74 -10.12
CA SER A 310 16.09 16.91 -9.38
C SER A 310 16.01 17.35 -7.91
N PRO A 311 14.81 17.63 -7.38
CA PRO A 311 14.65 17.95 -5.95
C PRO A 311 15.00 16.74 -5.07
N VAL A 312 15.00 15.53 -5.63
CA VAL A 312 15.32 14.27 -4.93
C VAL A 312 16.76 14.29 -4.41
N ALA A 313 17.72 14.79 -5.19
CA ALA A 313 19.12 14.88 -4.78
C ALA A 313 19.29 15.78 -3.54
N TYR A 314 18.58 16.91 -3.53
CA TYR A 314 18.60 17.85 -2.41
C TYR A 314 17.93 17.27 -1.16
N LEU A 315 16.78 16.59 -1.32
CA LEU A 315 16.05 15.96 -0.23
C LEU A 315 16.81 14.79 0.39
N ALA A 316 17.45 13.94 -0.43
CA ALA A 316 18.28 12.83 0.04
C ALA A 316 19.51 13.32 0.82
N ALA A 317 20.19 14.36 0.31
CA ALA A 317 21.32 14.98 1.01
C ALA A 317 20.88 15.63 2.34
N ARG A 318 19.70 16.28 2.36
CA ARG A 318 19.13 16.90 3.56
C ARG A 318 18.72 15.85 4.60
N ALA A 319 18.12 14.74 4.17
CA ALA A 319 17.76 13.61 5.02
C ALA A 319 19.00 12.97 5.66
N ALA A 320 20.08 12.75 4.88
CA ALA A 320 21.35 12.25 5.42
C ALA A 320 21.92 13.21 6.49
N LYS A 321 21.90 14.52 6.22
CA LYS A 321 22.40 15.55 7.14
C LYS A 321 21.59 15.62 8.44
N TRP A 322 20.26 15.58 8.35
CA TRP A 322 19.39 15.52 9.53
C TRP A 322 19.58 14.23 10.31
N GLY A 323 19.82 13.14 9.59
CA GLY A 323 20.12 11.84 10.16
C GLY A 323 21.39 11.80 11.00
N ASP A 324 22.34 12.75 10.88
CA ASP A 324 23.51 12.86 11.75
C ASP A 324 23.28 13.75 12.98
N MET A 325 22.18 14.52 13.01
CA MET A 325 21.92 15.49 14.07
C MET A 325 21.21 14.83 15.27
N PRO A 326 21.55 15.21 16.51
CA PRO A 326 20.70 14.94 17.65
C PRO A 326 19.40 15.76 17.56
N LEU A 327 18.30 15.20 18.08
CA LEU A 327 16.95 15.74 17.90
C LEU A 327 16.81 17.23 18.25
N HIS A 328 17.43 17.67 19.35
CA HIS A 328 17.41 19.08 19.80
C HIS A 328 18.06 20.05 18.78
N ALA A 329 19.16 19.63 18.15
CA ALA A 329 19.85 20.44 17.15
C ALA A 329 19.06 20.48 15.83
N TRP A 330 18.36 19.39 15.50
CA TRP A 330 17.47 19.35 14.36
C TRP A 330 16.23 20.24 14.55
N LEU A 331 15.59 20.19 15.72
CA LEU A 331 14.42 21.02 16.05
C LEU A 331 14.73 22.52 15.90
N ARG A 332 15.87 22.98 16.43
CA ARG A 332 16.38 24.35 16.25
C ARG A 332 16.63 24.75 14.79
N ALA A 333 16.95 23.79 13.92
CA ALA A 333 17.23 24.07 12.51
C ALA A 333 15.96 24.10 11.63
N VAL A 334 14.83 23.56 12.13
CA VAL A 334 13.59 23.39 11.35
C VAL A 334 12.46 24.27 11.87
N VAL A 335 12.36 24.46 13.18
CA VAL A 335 11.36 25.33 13.82
C VAL A 335 11.90 26.75 13.82
N LYS A 336 11.17 27.67 13.18
CA LYS A 336 11.54 29.09 13.06
C LYS A 336 10.94 29.99 14.15
N ASP A 337 10.00 29.45 14.92
CA ASP A 337 9.31 30.16 15.99
C ASP A 337 9.88 29.75 17.36
N ASP A 338 10.49 30.69 18.04
CA ASP A 338 11.21 30.45 19.29
C ASP A 338 10.27 30.05 20.45
N ALA A 339 9.01 30.48 20.42
CA ALA A 339 8.01 30.13 21.42
C ALA A 339 7.59 28.65 21.31
N THR A 340 7.31 28.19 20.09
CA THR A 340 7.02 26.78 19.80
C THR A 340 8.22 25.88 20.10
N LEU A 341 9.43 26.33 19.76
CA LEU A 341 10.66 25.59 20.07
C LEU A 341 10.87 25.42 21.58
N SER A 342 10.63 26.47 22.37
CA SER A 342 10.80 26.44 23.83
C SER A 342 9.82 25.48 24.51
N GLN A 343 8.55 25.45 24.08
CA GLN A 343 7.56 24.48 24.58
C GLN A 343 7.96 23.03 24.28
N ILE A 344 8.52 22.77 23.08
CA ILE A 344 8.95 21.43 22.69
C ILE A 344 10.21 21.01 23.47
N GLU A 345 11.17 21.91 23.70
CA GLU A 345 12.37 21.62 24.50
C GLU A 345 12.03 21.36 25.98
N GLU A 346 11.06 22.07 26.56
CA GLU A 346 10.53 21.83 27.91
C GLU A 346 9.82 20.46 28.01
N LEU A 347 8.97 20.13 27.03
CA LEU A 347 8.23 18.87 26.99
C LEU A 347 9.15 17.64 26.80
N LEU A 348 10.28 17.82 26.10
CA LEU A 348 11.31 16.79 25.92
C LEU A 348 12.34 16.74 27.06
N GLY A 349 12.23 17.61 28.07
CA GLY A 349 13.14 17.65 29.22
C GLY A 349 14.57 18.07 28.87
N LEU A 350 14.75 18.84 27.79
CA LEU A 350 16.06 19.27 27.28
C LEU A 350 16.50 20.64 27.82
N GLY A 351 15.69 21.26 28.69
CA GLY A 351 15.85 22.62 29.20
C GLY A 351 16.92 22.82 30.29
N ASP A 352 17.40 21.76 30.93
CA ASP A 352 18.43 21.87 31.98
C ASP A 352 19.73 21.17 31.53
N SER A 353 20.68 21.95 31.01
CA SER A 353 22.10 21.62 31.17
C SER A 353 22.63 22.28 32.43
N PRO A 354 23.37 21.55 33.29
CA PRO A 354 23.95 22.12 34.50
C PRO A 354 24.95 23.21 34.11
N ALA A 355 24.88 24.33 34.83
CA ALA A 355 25.89 25.37 34.78
C ALA A 355 27.28 24.77 35.05
N ASP A 356 28.25 25.17 34.23
CA ASP A 356 29.67 25.02 34.52
C ASP A 356 29.98 25.68 35.88
N ASP A 357 30.03 24.85 36.92
CA ASP A 357 30.73 25.14 38.16
C ASP A 357 32.11 24.48 38.08
N ALA A 358 33.10 25.24 37.60
CA ALA A 358 34.51 25.04 37.97
C ALA A 358 35.39 26.24 37.57
N SER A 359 35.50 27.18 38.52
CA SER A 359 36.70 27.96 38.92
C SER A 359 37.47 28.79 37.89
#